data_AF-A0A924JS97-F1
#
_entry.id   AF-A0A924JS97-F1
#
_cell.length_a   1.000
_cell.length_b   1.000
_cell.length_c   1.000
_cell.angle_alpha   90.00
_cell.angle_beta   90.00
_cell.angle_gamma   90.00
#
_symmetry.space_group_name_H-M   'P 1'
#
loop_
_entity.id
_entity.type
_entity.pdbx_description
1 polymer ?
#
loop_
_entity_poly.entity_id
_entity_poly.type
_entity_poly.pdbx_seq_one_letter_code
_entity_poly.pdbx_strand_id
1 'polypeptide(L)' 'MATGKIIIITAPSGAGKTSITRYLLAKYPLLSFSVSAATRQPRGEEKDGMDYHFMSVESFQEKIKG' A
#
# COMPACT_ATOMS: atom_id res chain seq x y z
N MET A 1 -6.36 -2.77 25.83
CA MET A 1 -5.72 -2.04 24.72
C MET A 1 -6.69 -2.01 23.56
N ALA A 2 -6.98 -0.85 22.97
CA ALA A 2 -7.85 -0.80 21.80
C ALA A 2 -7.09 -1.37 20.60
N THR A 3 -7.58 -2.47 20.03
CA THR A 3 -7.07 -3.00 18.76
C THR A 3 -7.38 -2.00 17.65
N GLY A 4 -6.36 -1.54 16.94
CA GLY A 4 -6.55 -0.69 15.76
C GLY A 4 -7.46 -1.39 14.75
N LYS A 5 -8.36 -0.63 14.11
CA LYS A 5 -9.23 -1.18 13.07
C LYS A 5 -8.52 -1.11 11.72
N ILE A 6 -8.61 -2.20 10.95
CA ILE A 6 -8.13 -2.26 9.57
C ILE A 6 -9.32 -2.09 8.63
N ILE A 7 -9.16 -1.28 7.59
CA ILE A 7 -10.15 -1.08 6.54
C ILE A 7 -9.57 -1.64 5.24
N ILE A 8 -10.29 -2.58 4.62
CA ILE A 8 -9.91 -3.17 3.33
C ILE A 8 -10.88 -2.66 2.26
N ILE A 9 -10.36 -1.99 1.24
CA ILE A 9 -11.12 -1.54 0.08
C ILE A 9 -10.77 -2.44 -1.10
N THR A 10 -11.72 -3.26 -1.54
CA THR A 10 -11.56 -4.15 -2.69
C THR A 10 -12.50 -3.73 -3.81
N ALA A 11 -11.96 -3.62 -5.03
CA ALA A 11 -12.71 -3.37 -6.25
C ALA A 11 -11.85 -3.72 -7.48
N PRO A 12 -12.45 -4.05 -8.63
CA PRO A 12 -11.73 -4.22 -9.89
C PRO A 12 -10.91 -2.99 -10.30
N SER A 13 -9.94 -3.17 -11.20
CA SER A 13 -9.23 -2.05 -11.81
C SER A 13 -10.22 -1.10 -12.50
N GLY A 14 -10.02 0.22 -12.36
CA GLY A 14 -10.93 1.23 -12.92
C GLY A 14 -12.17 1.56 -12.07
N ALA A 15 -12.49 0.79 -11.03
CA ALA A 15 -13.70 0.99 -10.22
C ALA A 15 -13.61 2.13 -9.17
N GLY A 16 -12.52 2.90 -9.15
CA GLY A 16 -12.38 4.07 -8.28
C GLY A 16 -11.85 3.81 -6.86
N LYS A 17 -11.33 2.61 -6.54
CA LYS A 17 -10.73 2.29 -5.23
C LYS A 17 -9.72 3.33 -4.75
N THR A 18 -8.85 3.80 -5.64
CA THR A 18 -7.79 4.77 -5.31
C THR A 18 -8.38 6.13 -4.97
N SER A 19 -9.45 6.54 -5.66
CA SER A 19 -10.16 7.80 -5.39
C SER A 19 -10.80 7.77 -4.01
N ILE A 20 -11.48 6.67 -3.65
CA ILE A 20 -12.09 6.50 -2.31
C ILE A 20 -11.01 6.50 -1.22
N THR A 21 -9.92 5.74 -1.41
CA THR A 21 -8.81 5.72 -0.45
C THR A 21 -8.23 7.11 -0.21
N ARG A 22 -7.97 7.88 -1.27
CA ARG A 22 -7.44 9.26 -1.16
C ARG A 22 -8.42 10.18 -0.43
N TYR A 23 -9.72 10.08 -0.73
CA TYR A 23 -10.75 10.85 -0.01
C TYR A 23 -10.77 10.53 1.48
N LEU A 24 -10.71 9.25 1.86
CA LEU A 24 -10.73 8.85 3.27
C LEU A 24 -9.50 9.34 4.03
N LEU A 25 -8.31 9.21 3.44
CA LEU A 25 -7.06 9.69 4.06
C LEU A 25 -7.06 11.21 4.24
N ALA A 26 -7.59 11.97 3.28
CA ALA A 26 -7.72 13.41 3.40
C ALA A 26 -8.76 13.84 4.45
N LYS A 27 -9.86 13.09 4.57
CA LYS A 27 -10.96 13.41 5.50
C LYS A 27 -10.70 12.99 6.94
N TYR A 28 -9.95 11.90 7.15
CA TYR A 28 -9.72 11.33 8.47
C TYR A 28 -8.21 11.20 8.74
N PRO A 29 -7.59 12.21 9.40
CA PRO A 29 -6.16 12.22 9.69
C PRO A 29 -5.66 11.06 10.57
N LEU A 30 -6.57 10.36 11.25
CA LEU A 30 -6.26 9.17 12.04
C LEU A 30 -5.98 7.93 11.17
N LEU A 31 -6.34 7.97 9.88
CA LEU A 31 -6.07 6.90 8.94
C LEU A 31 -4.68 7.07 8.33
N SER A 32 -4.04 5.95 8.04
CA SER A 32 -2.79 5.92 7.29
C SER A 32 -2.90 4.87 6.20
N PHE A 33 -2.23 5.11 5.07
CA PHE A 33 -2.18 4.14 3.99
C PHE A 33 -1.11 3.09 4.28
N SER A 34 -1.43 1.82 4.05
CA SER A 34 -0.43 0.75 4.08
C SER A 34 0.19 0.60 2.69
N VAL A 35 1.47 0.94 2.58
CA VAL A 35 2.27 0.76 1.36
C VAL A 35 2.75 -0.69 1.29
N SER A 36 2.38 -1.41 0.24
CA SER A 36 2.78 -2.82 0.05
C SER A 36 4.19 -2.93 -0.49
N ALA A 37 4.81 -4.11 -0.40
CA ALA A 37 6.08 -4.41 -1.07
C ALA A 37 5.86 -5.01 -2.46
N ALA A 38 6.81 -4.78 -3.38
CA ALA A 38 6.82 -5.36 -4.72
C ALA A 38 8.25 -5.72 -5.16
N THR A 39 8.41 -6.88 -5.82
CA THR A 39 9.71 -7.34 -6.35
C THR A 39 9.95 -6.98 -7.81
N ARG A 40 8.93 -6.44 -8.49
CA ARG A 40 9.06 -5.89 -9.85
C ARG A 40 9.71 -4.52 -9.80
N GLN A 41 10.23 -4.06 -10.94
CA GLN A 41 10.66 -2.68 -11.09
C GLN A 41 9.46 -1.70 -11.06
N PRO A 42 9.68 -0.45 -10.59
CA PRO A 42 8.71 0.64 -10.74
C PRO A 42 8.34 0.86 -12.21
N ARG A 43 7.11 1.29 -12.48
CA ARG A 43 6.61 1.62 -13.82
C ARG A 43 6.31 3.11 -13.91
N GLY A 44 6.77 3.75 -14.98
CA GLY A 44 6.48 5.17 -15.23
C GLY A 44 6.92 6.04 -14.05
N GLU A 45 5.95 6.71 -13.42
CA GLU A 45 6.16 7.67 -12.33
C GLU A 45 6.02 7.06 -10.92
N GLU A 46 5.95 5.73 -10.78
CA GLU A 46 5.88 5.08 -9.48
C GLU A 46 7.12 5.40 -8.62
N LYS A 47 6.90 5.69 -7.33
CA LYS A 47 7.94 6.05 -6.38
C LYS A 47 8.06 5.04 -5.24
N ASP A 48 9.31 4.69 -4.94
CA ASP A 48 9.63 3.84 -3.79
C ASP A 48 9.19 4.51 -2.48
N GLY A 49 8.60 3.71 -1.59
CA GLY A 49 8.03 4.15 -0.32
C GLY A 49 6.70 4.91 -0.42
N MET A 50 6.20 5.18 -1.63
CA MET A 50 4.89 5.82 -1.85
C MET A 50 3.89 4.87 -2.50
N ASP A 51 4.25 4.29 -3.65
CA ASP A 51 3.38 3.37 -4.37
C ASP A 51 3.60 1.93 -3.90
N TYR A 52 4.87 1.55 -3.76
CA TYR A 52 5.33 0.29 -3.18
C TYR A 52 6.67 0.50 -2.48
N HIS A 53 7.01 -0.41 -1.58
CA HIS A 53 8.40 -0.69 -1.22
C HIS A 53 8.98 -1.65 -2.27
N PHE A 54 9.72 -1.11 -3.22
CA PHE A 54 10.39 -1.88 -4.26
C PHE A 54 11.67 -2.49 -3.69
N MET A 55 11.81 -3.81 -3.83
CA MET A 55 12.96 -4.54 -3.31
C MET A 55 13.31 -5.72 -4.20
N SER A 56 14.52 -6.27 -4.06
CA SER A 56 14.89 -7.47 -4.81
C SER A 56 14.11 -8.69 -4.33
N VAL A 57 14.07 -9.74 -5.14
CA VAL A 57 13.45 -11.01 -4.74
C VAL A 57 14.16 -11.57 -3.51
N GLU A 58 15.48 -11.48 -3.47
CA GLU A 58 16.31 -11.95 -2.36
C GLU A 58 15.94 -11.21 -1.06
N SER A 59 15.88 -9.87 -1.09
CA SER A 59 15.51 -9.07 0.08
C SER A 59 14.06 -9.34 0.53
N PHE A 60 13.14 -9.57 -0.41
CA PHE A 60 11.78 -9.96 -0.08
C PHE A 60 11.75 -11.32 0.62
N GLN A 61 12.51 -12.30 0.12
CA GLN A 61 12.61 -13.64 0.73
C GLN A 61 13.23 -13.60 2.13
N GLU A 62 14.21 -12.74 2.38
CA GLU A 62 14.76 -12.52 3.73
C GLU A 62 13.68 -11.99 4.68
N LYS A 63 12.86 -11.02 4.24
CA LYS A 63 11.76 -10.47 5.06
C LYS A 63 10.63 -11.45 5.36
N ILE A 64 10.39 -12.45 4.50
CA ILE A 64 9.40 -13.51 4.77
C ILE A 64 9.86 -14.40 5.93
N LYS A 65 11.17 -14.63 6.07
CA LYS A 65 11.73 -15.63 7.01
C LYS A 65 11.68 -15.18 8.48
N GLY A 66 11.53 -13.88 8.75
CA GLY A 66 11.47 -13.31 10.10
C GLY A 66 12.84 -12.94 10.64
#